data_AF-M0P9W5-F1
#
_entry.id   AF-M0P9W5-F1
#
_cell.length_a   1.000
_cell.length_b   1.000
_cell.length_c   1.000
_cell.angle_alpha   90.00
_cell.angle_beta   90.00
_cell.angle_gamma   90.00
#
_symmetry.space_group_name_H-M   'P 1'
#
loop_
_entity.id
_entity.type
_entity.pdbx_description
1 polymer ?
#
loop_
_entity_poly.entity_id
_entity_poly.type
_entity_poly.pdbx_seq_one_letter_code
_entity_poly.pdbx_strand_id
1 'polypeptide(L)'
;MRVRTWDDILADVASESTDPDGWRAVAGSRREGLGEDLYVGHPSVGVYHLKTYAKNPRDLRGVGARVARSVDDELDPLLPDAETAGRFAVRSAPEDEDHAEAMATRLRETLKVHAEAPTTPDHLFEDVMTAVDAPAFGPMEYAFDGRPDELDELSDTFDEAEELLSAELEDLIDQDDVDRGFH
;
A
#
# COMPACT_ATOMS: atom_id res chain seq x y z
N MET A 1 18.67 5.54 6.33
CA MET A 1 17.40 5.51 5.59
C MET A 1 17.25 6.83 4.81
N ARG A 2 16.55 6.88 3.67
CA ARG A 2 16.27 8.13 2.94
C ARG A 2 14.77 8.37 2.91
N VAL A 3 14.32 9.45 3.55
CA VAL A 3 12.93 9.90 3.51
C VAL A 3 12.62 10.49 2.14
N ARG A 4 11.45 10.15 1.61
CA ARG A 4 10.91 10.61 0.32
C ARG A 4 9.42 10.86 0.46
N THR A 5 8.78 11.41 -0.57
CA THR A 5 7.32 11.54 -0.59
C THR A 5 6.67 10.15 -0.66
N TRP A 6 5.45 10.03 -0.14
CA TRP A 6 4.71 8.77 -0.21
C TRP A 6 4.49 8.30 -1.65
N ASP A 7 4.25 9.23 -2.58
CA ASP A 7 4.06 8.92 -4.00
C ASP A 7 5.35 8.44 -4.68
N ASP A 8 6.52 8.98 -4.30
CA ASP A 8 7.82 8.45 -4.75
C ASP A 8 8.02 7.00 -4.28
N ILE A 9 7.60 6.67 -3.05
CA ILE A 9 7.68 5.30 -2.54
C ILE A 9 6.73 4.36 -3.29
N LEU A 10 5.50 4.79 -3.55
CA LEU A 10 4.57 3.98 -4.35
C LEU A 10 5.02 3.84 -5.80
N ALA A 11 5.71 4.83 -6.37
CA ALA A 11 6.31 4.73 -7.69
C ALA A 11 7.44 3.67 -7.72
N ASP A 12 8.25 3.58 -6.66
CA ASP A 12 9.22 2.47 -6.53
C ASP A 12 8.51 1.12 -6.49
N VAL A 13 7.49 0.96 -5.64
CA VAL A 13 6.70 -0.28 -5.54
C VAL A 13 6.07 -0.64 -6.89
N ALA A 14 5.51 0.34 -7.60
CA ALA A 14 4.89 0.16 -8.92
C ALA A 14 5.90 -0.13 -10.04
N SER A 15 7.16 0.25 -9.87
CA SER A 15 8.22 -0.02 -10.85
C SER A 15 8.76 -1.44 -10.71
N GLU A 16 8.56 -2.07 -9.55
CA GLU A 16 9.03 -3.43 -9.29
C GLU A 16 8.02 -4.48 -9.77
N SER A 17 8.27 -5.00 -10.96
CA SER A 17 7.48 -6.06 -11.58
C SER A 17 7.85 -7.47 -11.12
N THR A 18 8.62 -7.60 -10.03
CA THR A 18 9.01 -8.92 -9.50
C THR A 18 7.87 -9.46 -8.67
N ASP A 19 7.28 -10.58 -9.09
CA ASP A 19 6.24 -11.33 -8.35
C ASP A 19 5.13 -10.41 -7.78
N PRO A 20 4.28 -9.81 -8.64
CA PRO A 20 3.31 -8.78 -8.24
C PRO A 20 2.35 -9.18 -7.11
N ASP A 21 2.07 -10.47 -6.97
CA ASP A 21 1.22 -11.10 -5.95
C ASP A 21 1.96 -11.37 -4.62
N GLY A 22 3.28 -11.23 -4.58
CA GLY A 22 4.09 -11.38 -3.37
C GLY A 22 4.02 -10.18 -2.42
N TRP A 23 3.34 -9.10 -2.82
CA TRP A 23 3.22 -7.88 -2.03
C TRP A 23 2.12 -8.01 -0.96
N ARG A 24 2.43 -7.60 0.27
CA ARG A 24 1.56 -7.68 1.46
C ARG A 24 1.52 -6.32 2.15
N ALA A 25 0.36 -5.95 2.72
CA ALA A 25 0.22 -4.62 3.32
C ALA A 25 -0.50 -4.63 4.67
N VAL A 26 -0.07 -3.77 5.59
CA VAL A 26 -0.77 -3.50 6.86
C VAL A 26 -0.96 -1.99 6.97
N ALA A 27 -2.17 -1.53 7.24
CA ALA A 27 -2.43 -0.11 7.46
C ALA A 27 -3.50 0.18 8.51
N GLY A 28 -3.51 1.42 8.97
CA GLY A 28 -4.47 1.92 9.94
C GLY A 28 -4.12 3.32 10.38
N SER A 29 -4.80 3.78 11.43
CA SER A 29 -4.54 5.07 12.03
C SER A 29 -3.11 5.16 12.56
N ARG A 30 -2.52 6.37 12.46
CA ARG A 30 -1.26 6.67 13.15
C ARG A 30 -1.43 6.45 14.65
N ARG A 31 -0.32 6.07 15.30
CA ARG A 31 -0.26 5.94 16.76
C ARG A 31 -0.58 7.28 17.44
N GLU A 32 -0.08 8.37 16.88
CA GLU A 32 -0.35 9.73 17.34
C GLU A 32 -0.53 10.69 16.15
N GLY A 33 -1.36 11.72 16.35
CA GLY A 33 -1.59 12.77 15.36
C GLY A 33 -2.58 12.40 14.24
N LEU A 34 -2.64 13.27 13.23
CA LEU A 34 -3.51 13.11 12.06
C LEU A 34 -2.87 12.18 11.02
N GLY A 35 -3.68 11.28 10.47
CA GLY A 35 -3.31 10.49 9.30
C GLY A 35 -3.29 8.99 9.53
N GLU A 36 -2.68 8.29 8.58
CA GLU A 36 -2.58 6.83 8.52
C GLU A 36 -1.12 6.38 8.38
N ASP A 37 -0.85 5.20 8.93
CA ASP A 37 0.39 4.45 8.71
C ASP A 37 0.12 3.26 7.79
N LEU A 38 1.08 2.97 6.93
CA LEU A 38 1.03 1.88 5.98
C LEU A 38 2.42 1.24 5.89
N TYR A 39 2.48 -0.08 6.09
CA TYR A 39 3.61 -0.91 5.71
C TYR A 39 3.26 -1.71 4.47
N VAL A 40 4.19 -1.74 3.51
CA VAL A 40 4.09 -2.55 2.30
C VAL A 40 5.36 -3.40 2.19
N GLY A 41 5.20 -4.71 2.22
CA GLY A 41 6.29 -5.68 2.25
C GLY A 41 6.25 -6.65 1.08
N HIS A 42 7.42 -7.01 0.55
CA HIS A 42 7.58 -8.08 -0.42
C HIS A 42 8.82 -8.92 -0.09
N PRO A 43 8.73 -10.27 -0.09
CA PRO A 43 9.79 -11.16 0.38
C PRO A 43 11.18 -10.84 -0.17
N SER A 44 11.27 -10.59 -1.47
CA SER A 44 12.54 -10.37 -2.17
C SER A 44 12.88 -8.90 -2.45
N VAL A 45 11.94 -7.98 -2.24
CA VAL A 45 12.11 -6.56 -2.62
C VAL A 45 12.30 -5.69 -1.39
N GLY A 46 11.63 -5.98 -0.27
CA GLY A 46 11.82 -5.27 0.99
C GLY A 46 10.54 -4.75 1.60
N VAL A 47 10.70 -3.97 2.67
CA VAL A 47 9.61 -3.38 3.43
C VAL A 47 9.70 -1.86 3.36
N TYR A 48 8.57 -1.23 3.07
CA TYR A 48 8.39 0.20 2.96
C TYR A 48 7.40 0.65 4.03
N HIS A 49 7.73 1.75 4.70
CA HIS A 49 6.86 2.41 5.66
C HIS A 49 6.46 3.75 5.07
N LEU A 50 5.16 4.02 5.04
CA LEU A 50 4.55 5.26 4.59
C LEU A 50 3.67 5.83 5.70
N LYS A 51 3.69 7.16 5.83
CA LYS A 51 2.74 7.92 6.64
C LYS A 51 2.04 8.91 5.75
N THR A 52 0.71 8.95 5.81
CA THR A 52 -0.09 9.83 4.96
C THR A 52 -1.14 10.59 5.76
N TYR A 53 -1.56 11.74 5.25
CA TYR A 53 -2.73 12.46 5.74
C TYR A 53 -3.47 13.10 4.57
N ALA A 54 -4.79 13.22 4.70
CA ALA A 54 -5.62 13.91 3.74
C ALA A 54 -5.58 15.41 4.02
N LYS A 55 -4.90 16.20 3.18
CA LYS A 55 -4.99 17.66 3.24
C LYS A 55 -6.40 18.15 2.92
N ASN A 56 -7.05 17.48 1.98
CA ASN A 56 -8.46 17.63 1.64
C ASN A 56 -8.95 16.34 0.92
N PRO A 57 -10.25 16.19 0.62
CA PRO A 57 -10.79 14.96 0.00
C PRO A 57 -10.21 14.59 -1.38
N ARG A 58 -9.34 15.42 -1.98
CA ARG A 58 -8.69 15.17 -3.27
C ARG A 58 -7.16 15.21 -3.22
N ASP A 59 -6.56 15.58 -2.10
CA ASP A 59 -5.11 15.77 -1.96
C ASP A 59 -4.64 14.97 -0.75
N LEU A 60 -4.04 13.81 -1.03
CA LEU A 60 -3.37 12.97 -0.06
C LEU A 60 -1.87 13.30 -0.10
N ARG A 61 -1.30 13.57 1.07
CA ARG A 61 0.11 13.89 1.24
C ARG A 61 0.74 12.93 2.23
N GLY A 62 2.06 12.85 2.20
CA GLY A 62 2.75 11.91 3.06
C GLY A 62 4.22 11.78 2.76
N VAL A 63 4.88 11.04 3.64
CA VAL A 63 6.28 10.67 3.54
C VAL A 63 6.41 9.16 3.62
N GLY A 64 7.55 8.65 3.18
CA GLY A 64 7.87 7.26 3.41
C GLY A 64 9.34 6.95 3.18
N ALA A 65 9.70 5.73 3.52
CA ALA A 65 11.04 5.22 3.36
C ALA A 65 11.03 3.68 3.25
N ARG A 66 12.11 3.14 2.67
CA ARG A 66 12.40 1.72 2.73
C ARG A 66 13.09 1.40 4.07
N VAL A 67 12.44 0.57 4.88
CA VAL A 67 12.87 0.21 6.24
C VAL A 67 13.62 -1.12 6.28
N ALA A 68 13.32 -2.05 5.37
CA ALA A 68 14.03 -3.32 5.23
C ALA A 68 14.32 -3.69 3.77
N ARG A 69 15.32 -4.55 3.55
CA ARG A 69 15.73 -5.00 2.20
C ARG A 69 14.97 -6.23 1.70
N SER A 70 14.42 -7.01 2.61
CA SER A 70 13.63 -8.22 2.40
C SER A 70 12.71 -8.42 3.60
N VAL A 71 11.75 -9.33 3.50
CA VAL A 71 10.99 -9.83 4.65
C VAL A 71 11.73 -11.05 5.18
N ASP A 72 12.14 -11.01 6.44
CA ASP A 72 12.80 -12.13 7.14
C ASP A 72 11.80 -12.86 8.06
N ASP A 73 12.27 -13.89 8.77
CA ASP A 73 11.43 -14.72 9.65
C ASP A 73 10.81 -13.94 10.83
N GLU A 74 11.33 -12.75 11.16
CA GLU A 74 10.78 -11.88 12.21
C GLU A 74 9.66 -10.98 11.65
N LEU A 75 9.82 -10.50 10.41
CA LEU A 75 8.85 -9.63 9.75
C LEU A 75 7.71 -10.40 9.07
N ASP A 76 7.95 -11.63 8.64
CA ASP A 76 6.97 -12.44 7.90
C ASP A 76 5.65 -12.64 8.66
N PRO A 77 5.65 -12.94 9.98
CA PRO A 77 4.43 -13.09 10.75
C PRO A 77 3.65 -11.80 10.97
N LEU A 78 4.28 -10.63 10.75
CA LEU A 78 3.65 -9.31 10.92
C LEU A 78 2.97 -8.82 9.64
N LEU A 79 3.03 -9.59 8.55
CA LEU A 79 2.41 -9.27 7.28
C LEU A 79 1.27 -10.26 7.01
N PRO A 80 0.16 -9.80 6.38
CA PRO A 80 -0.99 -10.64 6.15
C PRO A 80 -0.68 -11.77 5.17
N ASP A 81 -1.36 -12.89 5.35
CA ASP A 81 -1.31 -14.04 4.45
C ASP A 81 -2.44 -14.02 3.42
N ALA A 82 -2.47 -15.03 2.55
CA ALA A 82 -3.50 -15.16 1.51
C ALA A 82 -4.92 -15.33 2.08
N GLU A 83 -5.07 -15.84 3.31
CA GLU A 83 -6.37 -16.07 3.95
C GLU A 83 -6.95 -14.79 4.57
N THR A 84 -6.12 -13.76 4.76
CA THR A 84 -6.55 -12.42 5.20
C THR A 84 -7.62 -11.89 4.25
N ALA A 85 -8.69 -11.27 4.75
CA ALA A 85 -9.82 -10.89 3.89
C ALA A 85 -9.59 -9.61 3.06
N GLY A 86 -8.81 -8.66 3.57
CA GLY A 86 -8.57 -7.39 2.89
C GLY A 86 -7.59 -7.54 1.72
N ARG A 87 -7.69 -6.63 0.76
CA ARG A 87 -6.88 -6.62 -0.47
C ARG A 87 -6.45 -5.20 -0.80
N PHE A 88 -5.28 -5.06 -1.39
CA PHE A 88 -4.82 -3.80 -1.96
C PHE A 88 -4.27 -4.01 -3.38
N ALA A 89 -4.19 -2.91 -4.13
CA ALA A 89 -3.49 -2.89 -5.39
C ALA A 89 -2.92 -1.49 -5.65
N VAL A 90 -1.69 -1.46 -6.16
CA VAL A 90 -1.08 -0.28 -6.77
C VAL A 90 -1.32 -0.40 -8.27
N ARG A 91 -1.90 0.64 -8.87
CA ARG A 91 -2.23 0.64 -10.30
C ARG A 91 -1.48 1.75 -11.01
N SER A 92 -0.84 1.39 -12.12
CA SER A 92 -0.30 2.35 -13.08
C SER A 92 -1.38 2.77 -14.09
N ALA A 93 -1.42 4.05 -14.46
CA ALA A 93 -2.29 4.49 -15.53
C ALA A 93 -1.83 3.89 -16.88
N PRO A 94 -2.75 3.60 -17.82
CA PRO A 94 -2.34 3.22 -19.16
C PRO A 94 -1.54 4.35 -19.81
N GLU A 95 -0.52 3.97 -20.58
CA GLU A 95 0.43 4.90 -21.22
C GLU A 95 -0.21 5.69 -22.37
N ASP A 96 -1.14 5.03 -23.09
CA ASP A 96 -1.84 5.58 -24.25
C ASP A 96 -3.21 4.88 -24.47
N GLU A 97 -3.89 5.28 -25.54
CA GLU A 97 -5.20 4.76 -25.92
C GLU A 97 -5.15 3.26 -26.27
N ASP A 98 -4.11 2.82 -27.01
CA ASP A 98 -3.96 1.42 -27.41
C ASP A 98 -3.74 0.51 -26.18
N HIS A 99 -2.93 0.96 -25.21
CA HIS A 99 -2.73 0.27 -23.93
C HIS A 99 -4.05 0.21 -23.16
N ALA A 100 -4.81 1.30 -23.10
CA ALA A 100 -6.12 1.32 -22.43
C ALA A 100 -7.12 0.32 -23.07
N GLU A 101 -7.15 0.21 -24.40
CA GLU A 101 -7.99 -0.76 -25.11
C GLU A 101 -7.56 -2.21 -24.86
N ALA A 102 -6.26 -2.48 -24.84
CA ALA A 102 -5.71 -3.80 -24.54
C ALA A 102 -6.07 -4.22 -23.09
N MET A 103 -5.94 -3.31 -22.14
CA MET A 103 -6.30 -3.51 -20.74
C MET A 103 -7.81 -3.78 -20.59
N ALA A 104 -8.65 -2.99 -21.23
CA ALA A 104 -10.10 -3.16 -21.21
C ALA A 104 -10.54 -4.51 -21.81
N THR A 105 -9.87 -4.95 -22.87
CA THR A 105 -10.13 -6.23 -23.53
C THR A 105 -9.78 -7.39 -22.61
N ARG A 106 -8.59 -7.37 -22.00
CA ARG A 106 -8.15 -8.39 -21.03
C ARG A 106 -9.11 -8.50 -19.86
N LEU A 107 -9.46 -7.36 -19.25
CA LEU A 107 -10.40 -7.33 -18.12
C LEU A 107 -11.76 -7.94 -18.49
N ARG A 108 -12.29 -7.62 -19.68
CA ARG A 108 -13.57 -8.16 -20.15
C ARG A 108 -13.53 -9.68 -20.30
N GLU A 109 -12.48 -10.21 -20.93
CA GLU A 109 -12.34 -11.66 -21.13
C GLU A 109 -12.12 -12.38 -19.81
N THR A 110 -11.32 -11.82 -18.89
CA THR A 110 -11.17 -12.34 -17.52
C THR A 110 -12.53 -12.51 -16.85
N LEU A 111 -13.34 -11.44 -16.80
CA LEU A 111 -14.67 -11.51 -16.17
C LEU A 111 -15.60 -12.53 -16.82
N LYS A 112 -15.50 -12.70 -18.15
CA LYS A 112 -16.30 -13.67 -18.88
C LYS A 112 -15.92 -15.11 -18.50
N VAL A 113 -14.63 -15.42 -18.41
CA VAL A 113 -14.14 -16.74 -18.00
C VAL A 113 -14.64 -17.09 -16.61
N HIS A 114 -14.52 -16.16 -15.65
CA HIS A 114 -14.99 -16.32 -14.28
C HIS A 114 -16.51 -16.41 -14.15
N ALA A 115 -17.27 -15.87 -15.09
CA ALA A 115 -18.72 -16.01 -15.13
C ALA A 115 -19.19 -17.37 -15.68
N GLU A 116 -18.38 -18.00 -16.52
CA GLU A 116 -18.71 -19.26 -17.22
C GLU A 116 -18.15 -20.51 -16.51
N ALA A 117 -17.21 -20.35 -15.58
CA ALA A 117 -16.56 -21.42 -14.83
C ALA A 117 -16.60 -21.18 -13.30
N PRO A 118 -16.57 -22.25 -12.46
CA PRO A 118 -16.41 -22.09 -11.02
C PRO A 118 -15.13 -21.31 -10.67
N THR A 119 -15.24 -20.34 -9.77
CA THR A 119 -14.12 -19.50 -9.31
C THR A 119 -14.19 -19.22 -7.81
N THR A 120 -13.09 -18.71 -7.25
CA THR A 120 -12.98 -18.18 -5.89
C THR A 120 -12.78 -16.66 -5.94
N PRO A 121 -13.10 -15.93 -4.86
CA PRO A 121 -12.81 -14.49 -4.78
C PRO A 121 -11.34 -14.15 -5.06
N ASP A 122 -10.41 -14.98 -4.58
CA ASP A 122 -8.97 -14.75 -4.72
C ASP A 122 -8.50 -14.90 -6.17
N HIS A 123 -8.89 -15.99 -6.85
CA HIS A 123 -8.54 -16.17 -8.26
C HIS A 123 -9.11 -15.05 -9.14
N LEU A 124 -10.34 -14.61 -8.86
CA LEU A 124 -10.93 -13.48 -9.57
C LEU A 124 -10.14 -12.19 -9.33
N PHE A 125 -9.73 -11.94 -8.09
CA PHE A 125 -8.96 -10.76 -7.73
C PHE A 125 -7.61 -10.74 -8.45
N GLU A 126 -6.83 -11.82 -8.36
CA GLU A 126 -5.51 -11.95 -8.99
C GLU A 126 -5.58 -11.76 -10.51
N ASP A 127 -6.53 -12.42 -11.18
CA ASP A 127 -6.69 -12.32 -12.62
C ASP A 127 -7.16 -10.92 -13.05
N VAL A 128 -8.00 -10.25 -12.26
CA VAL A 128 -8.42 -8.87 -12.52
C VAL A 128 -7.24 -7.92 -12.36
N MET A 129 -6.46 -8.05 -11.29
CA MET A 129 -5.28 -7.21 -11.05
C MET A 129 -4.23 -7.39 -12.15
N THR A 130 -4.01 -8.62 -12.60
CA THR A 130 -3.16 -8.93 -13.75
C THR A 130 -3.73 -8.31 -15.05
N ALA A 131 -5.04 -8.40 -15.26
CA ALA A 131 -5.68 -7.86 -16.47
C ALA A 131 -5.61 -6.33 -16.55
N VAL A 132 -5.58 -5.63 -15.40
CA VAL A 132 -5.41 -4.18 -15.32
C VAL A 132 -3.95 -3.73 -15.19
N ASP A 133 -3.00 -4.65 -15.42
CA ASP A 133 -1.56 -4.40 -15.29
C ASP A 133 -1.18 -3.75 -13.96
N ALA A 134 -1.77 -4.22 -12.86
CA ALA A 134 -1.39 -3.77 -11.53
C ALA A 134 0.01 -4.33 -11.16
N PRO A 135 1.04 -3.48 -11.00
CA PRO A 135 2.40 -3.94 -10.71
C PRO A 135 2.58 -4.54 -9.30
N ALA A 136 1.70 -4.21 -8.35
CA ALA A 136 1.72 -4.74 -7.00
C ALA A 136 0.30 -4.89 -6.48
N PHE A 137 -0.04 -6.06 -5.97
CA PHE A 137 -1.32 -6.33 -5.35
C PHE A 137 -1.20 -7.50 -4.37
N GLY A 138 -2.13 -7.62 -3.44
CA GLY A 138 -2.12 -8.76 -2.53
C GLY A 138 -2.99 -8.55 -1.29
N PRO A 139 -2.79 -9.39 -0.26
CA PRO A 139 -3.54 -9.29 0.97
C PRO A 139 -3.19 -8.03 1.74
N MET A 140 -4.21 -7.47 2.39
CA MET A 140 -4.09 -6.28 3.22
C MET A 140 -4.83 -6.48 4.54
N GLU A 141 -4.16 -6.16 5.64
CA GLU A 141 -4.82 -5.94 6.92
C GLU A 141 -5.03 -4.44 7.12
N TYR A 142 -6.27 -4.06 7.44
CA TYR A 142 -6.64 -2.64 7.57
C TYR A 142 -7.73 -2.42 8.62
N ALA A 143 -7.50 -1.45 9.50
CA ALA A 143 -8.48 -1.00 10.50
C ALA A 143 -8.99 0.41 10.16
N PHE A 144 -10.29 0.54 9.88
CA PHE A 144 -10.92 1.84 9.53
C PHE A 144 -10.97 2.84 10.68
N ASP A 145 -11.14 2.35 11.91
CA ASP A 145 -11.41 3.13 13.13
C ASP A 145 -10.36 2.89 14.22
N GLY A 146 -9.17 2.44 13.82
CA GLY A 146 -8.09 2.17 14.74
C GLY A 146 -6.83 1.72 14.03
N ARG A 147 -6.11 0.81 14.67
CA ARG A 147 -4.81 0.31 14.26
C ARG A 147 -4.74 -1.19 14.56
N PRO A 148 -4.36 -2.05 13.60
CA PRO A 148 -4.11 -3.47 13.87
C PRO A 148 -2.92 -3.67 14.81
N ASP A 149 -2.91 -4.77 15.56
CA ASP A 149 -1.83 -5.08 16.52
C ASP A 149 -0.49 -5.27 15.79
N GLU A 150 -0.52 -5.90 14.61
CA GLU A 150 0.61 -6.12 13.72
C GLU A 150 1.24 -4.79 13.27
N LEU A 151 0.41 -3.76 13.10
CA LEU A 151 0.88 -2.43 12.74
C LEU A 151 1.59 -1.74 13.91
N ASP A 152 1.17 -2.00 15.15
CA ASP A 152 1.89 -1.55 16.34
C ASP A 152 3.23 -2.27 16.49
N GLU A 153 3.27 -3.58 16.31
CA GLU A 153 4.51 -4.36 16.35
C GLU A 153 5.50 -3.92 15.27
N LEU A 154 5.03 -3.66 14.03
CA LEU A 154 5.88 -3.14 12.96
C LEU A 154 6.48 -1.76 13.29
N SER A 155 5.69 -0.86 13.88
CA SER A 155 6.23 0.44 14.31
C SER A 155 7.21 0.33 15.47
N ASP A 156 7.03 -0.64 16.39
CA ASP A 156 8.00 -0.90 17.46
C ASP A 156 9.30 -1.51 16.90
N THR A 157 9.21 -2.42 15.92
CA THR A 157 10.39 -2.99 15.24
C THR A 157 11.19 -1.93 14.48
N PHE A 158 10.51 -0.95 13.88
CA PHE A 158 11.13 0.13 13.12
C PHE A 158 11.03 1.49 13.83
N ASP A 159 11.21 1.53 15.14
CA ASP A 159 11.05 2.72 15.99
C ASP A 159 11.84 3.96 15.49
N GLU A 160 13.11 3.78 15.09
CA GLU A 160 13.90 4.89 14.53
C GLU A 160 13.29 5.48 13.24
N ALA A 161 12.65 4.64 12.42
CA ALA A 161 11.97 5.08 11.19
C ALA A 161 10.62 5.70 11.51
N GLU A 162 9.90 5.15 12.50
CA GLU A 162 8.65 5.68 13.03
C GLU A 162 8.83 7.11 13.53
N GLU A 163 9.79 7.35 14.42
CA GLU A 163 10.09 8.69 14.97
C GLU A 163 10.44 9.68 13.86
N LEU A 164 11.33 9.28 12.94
CA LEU A 164 11.78 10.15 11.86
C LEU A 164 10.63 10.51 10.90
N LEU A 165 9.86 9.52 10.44
CA LEU A 165 8.76 9.78 9.51
C LEU A 165 7.62 10.55 10.18
N SER A 166 7.38 10.35 11.48
CA SER A 166 6.39 11.12 12.23
C SER A 166 6.78 12.59 12.32
N ALA A 167 8.04 12.91 12.63
CA ALA A 167 8.54 14.28 12.64
C ALA A 167 8.42 14.96 11.27
N GLU A 168 8.82 14.26 10.19
CA GLU A 168 8.72 14.79 8.83
C GLU A 168 7.27 15.00 8.38
N LEU A 169 6.34 14.13 8.80
CA LEU A 169 4.92 14.27 8.51
C LEU A 169 4.30 15.44 9.27
N GLU A 170 4.66 15.64 10.54
CA GLU A 170 4.21 16.77 11.36
C GLU A 170 4.62 18.10 10.74
N ASP A 171 5.87 18.22 10.29
CA ASP A 171 6.35 19.41 9.56
C ASP A 171 5.52 19.69 8.31
N LEU A 172 5.08 18.65 7.57
CA LEU A 172 4.20 18.81 6.41
C LEU A 172 2.78 19.25 6.80
N ILE A 173 2.21 18.66 7.86
CA ILE A 173 0.87 18.99 8.35
C ILE A 173 0.83 20.45 8.81
N ASP A 174 1.84 20.89 9.55
CA ASP A 174 1.98 22.27 10.02
C ASP A 174 2.10 23.26 8.87
N GLN A 175 2.85 22.91 7.82
CA GLN A 175 2.97 23.73 6.61
C GLN A 175 1.65 23.86 5.84
N ASP A 176 0.79 22.84 5.91
CA ASP A 176 -0.49 22.82 5.23
C ASP A 176 -1.67 23.32 6.08
N ASP A 177 -1.42 23.70 7.34
CA ASP A 177 -2.39 24.23 8.31
C ASP A 177 -3.64 23.33 8.48
N VAL A 178 -3.49 22.01 8.32
CA VAL A 178 -4.62 21.06 8.28
C VAL A 178 -5.16 20.75 9.68
N ASP A 179 -4.32 20.79 10.71
CA ASP A 179 -4.70 20.52 12.10
C ASP A 179 -5.17 21.79 12.85
N ARG A 180 -5.33 22.92 12.14
CA ARG A 180 -5.84 24.16 12.73
C ARG A 180 -7.34 24.24 12.55
N GLY A 181 -8.08 23.83 13.58
CA GLY A 181 -9.53 24.01 13.64
C GLY A 181 -9.95 25.48 13.44
N PHE A 182 -11.22 25.70 13.10
CA PHE A 182 -11.77 27.07 13.02
C PHE A 182 -11.66 27.76 14.39
N HIS A 183 -10.77 28.75 14.50
CA HIS A 183 -10.65 29.62 15.66
C HIS A 183 -11.65 30.79 15.61
#